data_AF-A0A6A6TIT9-F1
#
_entry.id   AF-A0A6A6TIT9-F1
#
_cell.length_a   1.000
_cell.length_b   1.000
_cell.length_c   1.000
_cell.angle_alpha   90.00
_cell.angle_beta   90.00
_cell.angle_gamma   90.00
#
_symmetry.space_group_name_H-M   'P 1'
#
loop_
_entity.id
_entity.type
_entity.pdbx_description
1 polymer ?
#
loop_
_entity_poly.entity_id
_entity_poly.type
_entity_poly.pdbx_seq_one_letter_code
_entity_poly.pdbx_strand_id
1 'polypeptide(L)'
;MGHSLNSSFGDLSIQPSTGSTRNDDTSITSNVTDPEARSEELQATVDDLIKRCKTLHEEVETYISAVDTNQKLAKNQNPVEYRSLRNDFKNELNFLNKIVHANLTEEKARHFVVSSNLSYYEALWDAAKRSTGLISFRKYYFANREDGRRPPKGLSFGKGSGTKGKGAALVDIVAQDGFEWVRVSTISEKRLIFDLAKLGWQNDSDDEDDDEDMSDAQDDDWENDDDEDQVDIVKSARELGRAARANPIRGRPPQVRFVLTRIPAGKAREIDTVLQKMRATGAIVQCANEIPPAPALCDVLPNLLVDRSRSLSDTLNIDCTILLALISDISHRPCPVLDWYPKEVRTQIKEEENEKLLPTHLYPAIGSHAMVCTQEAADQMNLIVNTLATDAEHVRANLLLGQNDQQNSSPSELTQAWAKLSEHAIPEGFQLPIRVVPSNISEIMSRLPPIAEKIGDELSTLNKAIFFYGWAEGLTTLSSNRARARQIEYIINQHGLEDGEAGPHLWLCGESRSLIAKHGRRK
;
A
#
# COMPACT_ATOMS: atom_id res chain seq x y z
N MET A 1 8.56 33.39 -13.57
CA MET A 1 9.18 34.46 -14.35
C MET A 1 10.08 33.78 -15.36
N GLY A 2 9.80 33.97 -16.65
CA GLY A 2 10.42 33.20 -17.72
C GLY A 2 11.87 33.58 -17.95
N HIS A 3 12.63 32.66 -18.54
CA HIS A 3 13.70 33.02 -19.45
C HIS A 3 13.77 32.01 -20.60
N SER A 4 13.57 32.58 -21.78
CA SER A 4 13.80 32.03 -23.11
C SER A 4 15.29 32.02 -23.38
N LEU A 5 15.81 30.99 -24.07
CA LEU A 5 17.06 31.07 -24.81
C LEU A 5 16.87 30.44 -26.19
N ASN A 6 16.72 31.32 -27.17
CA ASN A 6 16.85 31.09 -28.60
C ASN A 6 18.28 30.64 -28.92
N SER A 7 18.44 29.68 -29.83
CA SER A 7 19.66 29.51 -30.63
C SER A 7 19.32 29.71 -32.10
N SER A 8 19.88 30.78 -32.65
CA SER A 8 19.75 31.28 -34.01
C SER A 8 20.36 30.31 -35.04
N PHE A 9 19.61 29.98 -36.08
CA PHE A 9 20.14 29.37 -37.31
C PHE A 9 20.68 30.47 -38.23
N GLY A 10 21.95 30.34 -38.60
CA GLY A 10 22.64 31.21 -39.55
C GLY A 10 22.56 30.63 -40.97
N ASP A 11 22.03 31.48 -41.83
CA ASP A 11 21.99 31.51 -43.29
C ASP A 11 23.26 30.98 -43.99
N LEU A 12 23.13 30.05 -44.95
CA LEU A 12 24.15 29.77 -45.97
C LEU A 12 23.51 29.43 -47.32
N SER A 13 23.84 30.29 -48.28
CA SER A 13 23.26 30.47 -49.60
C SER A 13 23.50 29.33 -50.60
N ILE A 14 22.52 29.18 -51.48
CA ILE A 14 22.50 28.37 -52.70
C ILE A 14 23.39 29.01 -53.78
N GLN A 15 24.18 28.19 -54.49
CA GLN A 15 24.57 28.48 -55.88
C GLN A 15 24.27 27.26 -56.78
N PRO A 16 23.68 27.46 -57.98
CA PRO A 16 23.40 26.38 -58.91
C PRO A 16 24.56 26.21 -59.90
N SER A 17 24.89 24.97 -60.27
CA SER A 17 25.66 24.69 -61.49
C SER A 17 24.99 23.57 -62.29
N THR A 18 24.85 23.85 -63.58
CA THR A 18 24.09 23.11 -64.57
C THR A 18 24.94 22.04 -65.26
N GLY A 19 24.42 20.82 -65.31
CA GLY A 19 24.35 19.95 -66.49
C GLY A 19 25.63 19.31 -67.06
N SER A 20 25.71 17.98 -66.98
CA SER A 20 25.91 17.14 -68.18
C SER A 20 25.51 15.69 -67.92
N THR A 21 24.73 15.17 -68.85
CA THR A 21 24.08 13.84 -68.94
C THR A 21 25.05 12.66 -69.06
N ARG A 22 24.69 11.52 -68.43
CA ARG A 22 24.42 10.23 -69.11
C ARG A 22 23.91 9.17 -68.12
N ASN A 23 22.74 8.62 -68.45
CA ASN A 23 22.16 7.41 -67.87
C ASN A 23 22.98 6.18 -68.26
N ASP A 24 23.08 5.20 -67.36
CA ASP A 24 22.70 3.83 -67.71
C ASP A 24 22.24 3.05 -66.47
N ASP A 25 21.19 2.27 -66.73
CA ASP A 25 20.29 1.53 -65.86
C ASP A 25 20.90 0.58 -64.83
N THR A 26 20.26 0.49 -63.66
CA THR A 26 19.88 -0.82 -63.09
C THR A 26 18.68 -0.69 -62.15
N SER A 27 17.61 -1.36 -62.54
CA SER A 27 16.31 -1.47 -61.90
C SER A 27 16.38 -2.08 -60.49
N ILE A 28 15.85 -1.36 -59.49
CA ILE A 28 15.31 -1.96 -58.27
C ILE A 28 13.85 -1.51 -58.18
N THR A 29 12.96 -2.49 -58.30
CA THR A 29 11.51 -2.38 -58.16
C THR A 29 11.14 -1.76 -56.81
N SER A 30 10.69 -0.51 -56.83
CA SER A 30 10.01 0.12 -55.69
C SER A 30 8.59 -0.42 -55.59
N ASN A 31 8.31 -1.18 -54.52
CA ASN A 31 6.95 -1.39 -54.03
C ASN A 31 6.40 -0.02 -53.57
N VAL A 32 5.65 0.63 -54.46
CA VAL A 32 4.86 1.82 -54.14
C VAL A 32 3.66 1.33 -53.32
N THR A 33 3.81 1.26 -51.99
CA THR A 33 2.66 1.24 -51.08
C THR A 33 2.02 2.62 -51.09
N ASP A 34 0.74 2.65 -51.44
CA ASP A 34 -0.12 3.81 -51.61
C ASP A 34 -0.13 4.72 -50.35
N PRO A 35 0.12 6.04 -50.46
CA PRO A 35 0.11 6.96 -49.31
C PRO A 35 -1.25 7.06 -48.60
N GLU A 36 -2.36 6.85 -49.30
CA GLU A 36 -3.71 6.86 -48.69
C GLU A 36 -3.91 5.69 -47.73
N ALA A 37 -3.46 4.48 -48.10
CA ALA A 37 -3.53 3.30 -47.26
C ALA A 37 -2.71 3.43 -45.95
N ARG A 38 -1.55 4.11 -46.01
CA ARG A 38 -0.71 4.39 -44.83
C ARG A 38 -1.35 5.39 -43.86
N SER A 39 -2.08 6.37 -44.40
CA SER A 39 -2.82 7.35 -43.60
C SER A 39 -3.98 6.70 -42.86
N GLU A 40 -4.69 5.76 -43.50
CA GLU A 40 -5.77 4.99 -42.88
C GLU A 40 -5.26 4.03 -41.77
N GLU A 41 -4.15 3.32 -42.00
CA GLU A 41 -3.53 2.46 -40.98
C GLU A 41 -3.06 3.24 -39.74
N LEU A 42 -2.51 4.44 -39.95
CA LEU A 42 -2.08 5.31 -38.86
C LEU A 42 -3.27 5.82 -38.04
N GLN A 43 -4.36 6.23 -38.71
CA GLN A 43 -5.58 6.66 -38.04
C GLN A 43 -6.20 5.52 -37.23
N ALA A 44 -6.27 4.31 -37.78
CA ALA A 44 -6.74 3.13 -37.07
C ALA A 44 -5.89 2.80 -35.83
N THR A 45 -4.57 2.99 -35.92
CA THR A 45 -3.64 2.79 -34.78
C THR A 45 -3.88 3.83 -33.67
N VAL A 46 -4.12 5.09 -34.03
CA VAL A 46 -4.43 6.16 -33.06
C VAL A 46 -5.79 5.93 -32.40
N ASP A 47 -6.79 5.49 -33.17
CA ASP A 47 -8.12 5.17 -32.66
C ASP A 47 -8.10 3.97 -31.71
N ASP A 48 -7.29 2.93 -31.99
CA ASP A 48 -7.04 1.82 -31.07
C ASP A 48 -6.40 2.28 -29.76
N LEU A 49 -5.36 3.11 -29.82
CA LEU A 49 -4.70 3.67 -28.63
C LEU A 49 -5.69 4.43 -27.74
N ILE A 50 -6.57 5.22 -28.35
CA ILE A 50 -7.60 5.96 -27.62
C ILE A 50 -8.62 5.01 -27.01
N LYS A 51 -9.06 3.99 -27.74
CA LYS A 51 -9.99 2.99 -27.22
C LYS A 51 -9.39 2.29 -25.99
N ARG A 52 -8.13 1.85 -26.07
CA ARG A 52 -7.43 1.22 -24.94
C ARG A 52 -7.27 2.17 -23.75
N CYS A 53 -6.89 3.43 -24.00
CA CYS A 53 -6.78 4.43 -22.95
C CYS A 53 -8.13 4.75 -22.28
N LYS A 54 -9.23 4.77 -23.04
CA LYS A 54 -10.60 4.93 -22.49
C LYS A 54 -10.99 3.77 -21.60
N THR A 55 -10.83 2.53 -22.07
CA THR A 55 -11.11 1.33 -21.26
C THR A 55 -10.29 1.33 -19.97
N LEU A 56 -9.00 1.65 -20.08
CA LEU A 56 -8.11 1.76 -18.93
C LEU A 56 -8.56 2.86 -17.93
N HIS A 57 -9.01 4.01 -18.43
CA HIS A 57 -9.54 5.08 -17.59
C HIS A 57 -10.82 4.67 -16.87
N GLU A 58 -11.74 3.98 -17.55
CA GLU A 58 -13.00 3.48 -16.98
C GLU A 58 -12.77 2.43 -15.87
N GLU A 59 -11.81 1.52 -16.07
CA GLU A 59 -11.38 0.56 -15.03
C GLU A 59 -10.87 1.30 -13.78
N VAL A 60 -9.99 2.29 -13.96
CA VAL A 60 -9.43 3.06 -12.84
C VAL A 60 -10.51 3.88 -12.12
N GLU A 61 -11.47 4.48 -12.83
CA GLU A 61 -12.58 5.20 -12.19
C GLU A 61 -13.50 4.25 -11.40
N THR A 62 -13.72 3.02 -11.91
CA THR A 62 -14.47 1.99 -11.18
C THR A 62 -13.76 1.61 -9.87
N TYR A 63 -12.44 1.41 -9.92
CA TYR A 63 -11.63 1.18 -8.74
C TYR A 63 -11.70 2.36 -7.75
N ILE A 64 -11.57 3.61 -8.23
CA ILE A 64 -11.63 4.80 -7.38
C ILE A 64 -12.99 4.91 -6.67
N SER A 65 -14.08 4.63 -7.37
CA SER A 65 -15.43 4.64 -6.76
C SER A 65 -15.56 3.61 -5.65
N ALA A 66 -15.02 2.40 -5.86
CA ALA A 66 -14.97 1.36 -4.85
C ALA A 66 -14.09 1.75 -3.66
N VAL A 67 -12.93 2.37 -3.90
CA VAL A 67 -12.03 2.89 -2.87
C VAL A 67 -12.71 3.98 -2.05
N ASP A 68 -13.38 4.94 -2.66
CA ASP A 68 -14.08 6.02 -1.94
C ASP A 68 -15.20 5.48 -1.07
N THR A 69 -15.92 4.46 -1.56
CA THR A 69 -16.96 3.76 -0.79
C THR A 69 -16.33 3.03 0.41
N ASN A 70 -15.25 2.29 0.17
CA ASN A 70 -14.55 1.54 1.22
C ASN A 70 -13.87 2.47 2.25
N GLN A 71 -13.28 3.59 1.83
CA GLN A 71 -12.64 4.55 2.74
C GLN A 71 -13.65 5.23 3.66
N LYS A 72 -14.85 5.53 3.15
CA LYS A 72 -15.94 6.06 3.98
C LYS A 72 -16.31 5.06 5.08
N LEU A 73 -16.46 3.79 4.71
CA LEU A 73 -16.84 2.72 5.63
C LEU A 73 -15.73 2.29 6.60
N ALA A 74 -14.46 2.37 6.20
CA ALA A 74 -13.36 1.83 6.99
C ALA A 74 -12.59 2.90 7.80
N LYS A 75 -12.91 4.19 7.64
CA LYS A 75 -12.20 5.35 8.23
C LYS A 75 -10.68 5.12 8.28
N ASN A 76 -10.13 4.73 7.12
CA ASN A 76 -8.75 4.25 7.03
C ASN A 76 -7.76 5.32 7.50
N GLN A 77 -6.82 4.93 8.38
CA GLN A 77 -5.88 5.86 9.01
C GLN A 77 -4.95 6.54 8.01
N ASN A 78 -4.63 5.80 6.94
CA ASN A 78 -3.96 6.31 5.76
C ASN A 78 -4.92 6.10 4.58
N PRO A 79 -5.56 7.16 4.05
CA PRO A 79 -6.40 7.02 2.88
C PRO A 79 -5.54 6.56 1.69
N VAL A 80 -6.13 5.73 0.84
CA VAL A 80 -5.50 5.30 -0.41
C VAL A 80 -5.26 6.53 -1.28
N GLU A 81 -4.01 6.72 -1.70
CA GLU A 81 -3.54 7.85 -2.50
C GLU A 81 -3.63 7.49 -3.99
N TYR A 82 -4.82 7.65 -4.58
CA TYR A 82 -5.06 7.39 -6.01
C TYR A 82 -5.07 8.65 -6.89
N ARG A 83 -4.96 9.86 -6.30
CA ARG A 83 -5.12 11.13 -7.04
C ARG A 83 -4.06 11.35 -8.12
N SER A 84 -2.81 10.94 -7.86
CA SER A 84 -1.72 10.97 -8.85
C SER A 84 -2.09 10.11 -10.05
N LEU A 85 -2.44 8.85 -9.79
CA LEU A 85 -2.86 7.89 -10.82
C LEU A 85 -4.02 8.42 -11.66
N ARG A 86 -5.08 8.92 -11.02
CA ARG A 86 -6.26 9.49 -11.71
C ARG A 86 -5.87 10.63 -12.66
N ASN A 87 -5.03 11.54 -12.18
CA ASN A 87 -4.60 12.69 -12.97
C ASN A 87 -3.70 12.27 -14.14
N ASP A 88 -2.79 11.32 -13.91
CA ASP A 88 -1.89 10.81 -14.95
C ASP A 88 -2.67 10.19 -16.11
N PHE A 89 -3.65 9.34 -15.80
CA PHE A 89 -4.47 8.64 -16.81
C PHE A 89 -5.40 9.63 -17.54
N LYS A 90 -5.99 10.59 -16.80
CA LYS A 90 -6.79 11.66 -17.39
C LYS A 90 -5.97 12.55 -18.32
N ASN A 91 -4.73 12.88 -17.94
CA ASN A 91 -3.84 13.69 -18.76
C ASN A 91 -3.41 12.96 -20.03
N GLU A 92 -3.11 11.66 -19.95
CA GLU A 92 -2.80 10.83 -21.12
C GLU A 92 -4.00 10.74 -22.07
N LEU A 93 -5.21 10.49 -21.54
CA LEU A 93 -6.42 10.46 -22.36
C LEU A 93 -6.68 11.80 -23.06
N ASN A 94 -6.47 12.92 -22.35
CA ASN A 94 -6.58 14.25 -22.95
C ASN A 94 -5.51 14.51 -24.01
N PHE A 95 -4.29 14.01 -23.82
CA PHE A 95 -3.21 14.12 -24.78
C PHE A 95 -3.53 13.34 -26.07
N LEU A 96 -3.96 12.08 -25.95
CA LEU A 96 -4.37 11.25 -27.09
C LEU A 96 -5.58 11.83 -27.82
N ASN A 97 -6.58 12.33 -27.10
CA ASN A 97 -7.73 12.99 -27.73
C ASN A 97 -7.32 14.27 -28.49
N LYS A 98 -6.38 15.07 -27.96
CA LYS A 98 -5.88 16.27 -28.66
C LYS A 98 -5.19 15.93 -29.98
N ILE A 99 -4.53 14.78 -30.06
CA ILE A 99 -3.84 14.32 -31.28
C ILE A 99 -4.84 14.02 -32.40
N VAL A 100 -6.01 13.45 -32.09
CA VAL A 100 -7.06 13.20 -33.10
C VAL A 100 -7.72 14.49 -33.59
N HIS A 101 -7.90 15.47 -32.71
CA HIS A 101 -8.57 16.73 -33.08
C HIS A 101 -7.62 17.72 -33.77
N ALA A 102 -6.31 17.52 -33.62
CA ALA A 102 -5.31 18.25 -34.37
C ALA A 102 -5.02 17.46 -35.65
N ASN A 103 -5.52 17.92 -36.80
CA ASN A 103 -5.17 17.36 -38.12
C ASN A 103 -3.63 17.44 -38.33
N LEU A 104 -2.90 16.44 -37.85
CA LEU A 104 -1.44 16.40 -37.77
C LEU A 104 -0.87 15.64 -38.97
N THR A 105 0.32 16.04 -39.40
CA THR A 105 1.08 15.32 -40.44
C THR A 105 1.49 13.93 -39.95
N GLU A 106 1.60 12.96 -40.87
CA GLU A 106 1.89 11.54 -40.59
C GLU A 106 3.14 11.34 -39.71
N GLU A 107 4.20 12.12 -39.96
CA GLU A 107 5.45 12.09 -39.19
C GLU A 107 5.26 12.53 -37.73
N LYS A 108 4.41 13.53 -37.49
CA LYS A 108 4.09 14.00 -36.14
C LYS A 108 3.24 12.99 -35.41
N ALA A 109 2.25 12.39 -36.07
CA ALA A 109 1.42 11.35 -35.48
C ALA A 109 2.25 10.12 -35.07
N ARG A 110 3.20 9.66 -35.90
CA ARG A 110 4.14 8.59 -35.53
C ARG A 110 5.01 8.96 -34.33
N HIS A 111 5.55 10.18 -34.29
CA HIS A 111 6.30 10.66 -33.14
C HIS A 111 5.43 10.69 -31.87
N PHE A 112 4.16 11.08 -31.98
CA PHE A 112 3.23 11.10 -30.86
C PHE A 112 2.91 9.71 -30.32
N VAL A 113 2.67 8.73 -31.20
CA VAL A 113 2.45 7.33 -30.84
C VAL A 113 3.66 6.77 -30.07
N VAL A 114 4.88 7.05 -30.53
CA VAL A 114 6.11 6.65 -29.85
C VAL A 114 6.32 7.37 -28.52
N SER A 115 5.83 8.60 -28.40
CA SER A 115 5.93 9.41 -27.16
C SER A 115 4.84 9.13 -26.13
N SER A 116 3.81 8.34 -26.47
CA SER A 116 2.72 8.02 -25.55
C SER A 116 3.23 7.14 -24.40
N ASN A 117 2.78 7.47 -23.19
CA ASN A 117 3.09 6.68 -22.00
C ASN A 117 2.06 5.56 -21.76
N LEU A 118 1.14 5.33 -22.69
CA LEU A 118 0.05 4.37 -22.54
C LEU A 118 0.57 2.96 -22.20
N SER A 119 1.60 2.46 -22.91
CA SER A 119 2.17 1.14 -22.62
C SER A 119 2.74 1.02 -21.20
N TYR A 120 3.22 2.13 -20.63
CA TYR A 120 3.64 2.17 -19.23
C TYR A 120 2.45 2.15 -18.27
N TYR A 121 1.39 2.92 -18.55
CA TYR A 121 0.20 2.93 -17.71
C TYR A 121 -0.58 1.62 -17.74
N GLU A 122 -0.64 0.94 -18.89
CA GLU A 122 -1.18 -0.41 -19.03
C GLU A 122 -0.38 -1.40 -18.18
N ALA A 123 0.95 -1.41 -18.33
CA ALA A 123 1.84 -2.24 -17.53
C ALA A 123 1.68 -1.98 -16.01
N LEU A 124 1.57 -0.71 -15.62
CA LEU A 124 1.37 -0.29 -14.23
C LEU A 124 0.04 -0.83 -13.69
N TRP A 125 -1.05 -0.64 -14.42
CA TRP A 125 -2.37 -1.05 -13.97
C TRP A 125 -2.53 -2.57 -13.95
N ASP A 126 -1.99 -3.27 -14.95
CA ASP A 126 -1.97 -4.73 -14.97
C ASP A 126 -1.15 -5.30 -13.81
N ALA A 127 -0.02 -4.68 -13.45
CA ALA A 127 0.74 -5.06 -12.27
C ALA A 127 -0.06 -4.80 -10.98
N ALA A 128 -0.81 -3.70 -10.90
CA ALA A 128 -1.67 -3.39 -9.76
C ALA A 128 -2.82 -4.39 -9.61
N LYS A 129 -3.46 -4.81 -10.72
CA LYS A 129 -4.53 -5.83 -10.73
C LYS A 129 -4.08 -7.21 -10.23
N ARG A 130 -2.77 -7.48 -10.27
CA ARG A 130 -2.15 -8.72 -9.74
C ARG A 130 -1.69 -8.61 -8.28
N SER A 131 -1.88 -7.45 -7.66
CA SER A 131 -1.56 -7.19 -6.26
C SER A 131 -2.83 -7.14 -5.42
N THR A 132 -2.68 -6.97 -4.11
CA THR A 132 -3.79 -6.82 -3.15
C THR A 132 -3.57 -5.60 -2.26
N GLY A 133 -4.61 -5.10 -1.58
CA GLY A 133 -4.49 -4.04 -0.57
C GLY A 133 -3.71 -2.80 -1.04
N LEU A 134 -4.14 -2.20 -2.15
CA LEU A 134 -3.43 -1.09 -2.80
C LEU A 134 -3.54 0.20 -1.96
N ILE A 135 -2.40 0.81 -1.63
CA ILE A 135 -2.33 2.02 -0.80
C ILE A 135 -2.00 3.28 -1.60
N SER A 136 -1.00 3.24 -2.46
CA SER A 136 -0.57 4.45 -3.17
C SER A 136 0.14 4.15 -4.47
N PHE A 137 0.13 5.13 -5.37
CA PHE A 137 0.78 5.04 -6.67
C PHE A 137 1.82 6.15 -6.85
N ARG A 138 2.97 5.80 -7.44
CA ARG A 138 4.06 6.70 -7.81
C ARG A 138 4.51 7.62 -6.66
N LYS A 139 5.06 7.01 -5.62
CA LYS A 139 5.46 7.67 -4.38
C LYS A 139 6.96 7.56 -4.16
N TYR A 140 7.60 8.65 -3.75
CA TYR A 140 9.01 8.64 -3.40
C TYR A 140 9.22 8.32 -1.93
N TYR A 141 10.15 7.41 -1.66
CA TYR A 141 10.63 7.05 -0.34
C TYR A 141 12.11 7.36 -0.23
N PHE A 142 12.56 7.77 0.95
CA PHE A 142 13.94 8.22 1.16
C PHE A 142 14.74 7.16 1.92
N ALA A 143 15.98 6.93 1.47
CA ALA A 143 16.93 6.03 2.12
C ALA A 143 17.58 6.65 3.38
N ASN A 144 17.77 7.97 3.40
CA ASN A 144 18.38 8.66 4.54
C ASN A 144 17.30 9.21 5.47
N ARG A 145 17.15 8.60 6.64
CA ARG A 145 16.47 9.23 7.78
C ARG A 145 17.47 10.22 8.39
N GLU A 146 17.33 11.52 8.16
CA GLU A 146 18.05 12.48 8.99
C GLU A 146 17.66 12.26 10.46
N ASP A 147 18.67 12.06 11.31
CA ASP A 147 18.53 11.78 12.74
C ASP A 147 17.54 12.75 13.41
N GLY A 148 16.55 12.19 14.08
CA GLY A 148 15.67 12.92 15.00
C GLY A 148 14.45 13.62 14.40
N ARG A 149 14.16 13.50 13.09
CA ARG A 149 12.90 14.00 12.52
C ARG A 149 11.89 12.87 12.25
N ARG A 150 10.60 13.20 12.44
CA ARG A 150 9.43 12.30 12.24
C ARG A 150 9.59 11.45 10.97
N PRO A 151 9.10 10.20 10.94
CA PRO A 151 9.20 9.36 9.76
C PRO A 151 8.64 10.13 8.56
N PRO A 152 9.45 10.40 7.51
CA PRO A 152 8.95 11.12 6.36
C PRO A 152 7.91 10.24 5.68
N LYS A 153 6.64 10.66 5.75
CA LYS A 153 5.62 10.12 4.85
C LYS A 153 6.15 10.35 3.43
N GLY A 154 6.24 9.29 2.64
CA GLY A 154 6.72 9.39 1.26
C GLY A 154 6.05 10.54 0.49
N LEU A 155 6.77 11.15 -0.44
CA LEU A 155 6.25 12.30 -1.17
C LEU A 155 5.52 11.83 -2.43
N SER A 156 4.25 12.23 -2.56
CA SER A 156 3.47 12.01 -3.78
C SER A 156 4.02 12.86 -4.93
N PHE A 157 4.07 12.30 -6.14
CA PHE A 157 4.59 12.93 -7.37
C PHE A 157 3.96 14.30 -7.73
N GLY A 158 2.81 14.67 -7.16
CA GLY A 158 2.03 15.86 -7.53
C GLY A 158 2.26 17.15 -6.73
N LYS A 159 3.04 17.15 -5.64
CA LYS A 159 3.36 18.38 -4.88
C LYS A 159 4.83 18.74 -5.09
N GLY A 160 5.08 19.57 -6.09
CA GLY A 160 6.33 20.31 -6.36
C GLY A 160 7.58 19.81 -5.63
N SER A 161 8.16 18.69 -6.08
CA SER A 161 9.52 18.30 -5.71
C SER A 161 10.48 19.01 -6.66
N GLY A 162 10.72 20.29 -6.40
CA GLY A 162 11.91 21.00 -6.87
C GLY A 162 13.09 20.60 -5.98
N THR A 163 13.47 19.32 -5.98
CA THR A 163 14.77 18.74 -5.58
C THR A 163 14.57 17.23 -5.45
N LYS A 164 15.07 16.48 -6.44
CA LYS A 164 15.50 15.10 -6.19
C LYS A 164 16.58 15.20 -5.10
N GLY A 165 16.20 15.08 -3.84
CA GLY A 165 17.17 14.88 -2.76
C GLY A 165 17.93 13.60 -3.06
N LYS A 166 19.25 13.58 -2.81
CA LYS A 166 20.05 12.36 -2.89
C LYS A 166 19.37 11.27 -2.04
N GLY A 167 19.20 10.06 -2.60
CA GLY A 167 18.60 8.92 -1.90
C GLY A 167 17.07 8.81 -1.93
N ALA A 168 16.39 9.41 -2.92
CA ALA A 168 14.94 9.25 -3.12
C ALA A 168 14.63 8.13 -4.14
N ALA A 169 14.04 7.02 -3.69
CA ALA A 169 13.62 5.90 -4.52
C ALA A 169 12.13 6.01 -4.90
N LEU A 170 11.80 5.81 -6.18
CA LEU A 170 10.43 5.80 -6.67
C LEU A 170 9.80 4.42 -6.52
N VAL A 171 8.64 4.35 -5.86
CA VAL A 171 7.76 3.18 -5.82
C VAL A 171 6.56 3.44 -6.71
N ASP A 172 6.28 2.57 -7.68
CA ASP A 172 5.14 2.78 -8.57
C ASP A 172 3.82 2.33 -7.95
N ILE A 173 3.84 1.23 -7.20
CA ILE A 173 2.67 0.68 -6.50
C ILE A 173 3.08 0.25 -5.09
N VAL A 174 2.35 0.72 -4.09
CA VAL A 174 2.43 0.21 -2.72
C VAL A 174 1.23 -0.70 -2.50
N ALA A 175 1.51 -1.99 -2.28
CA ALA A 175 0.53 -3.08 -2.20
C ALA A 175 0.68 -3.86 -0.88
N GLN A 176 -0.19 -4.85 -0.68
CA GLN A 176 -0.30 -5.71 0.50
C GLN A 176 -0.34 -4.88 1.79
N ASP A 177 -1.21 -3.87 1.83
CA ASP A 177 -1.33 -2.95 2.97
C ASP A 177 -0.01 -2.27 3.37
N GLY A 178 0.91 -2.14 2.41
CA GLY A 178 2.20 -1.48 2.57
C GLY A 178 3.39 -2.43 2.55
N PHE A 179 3.18 -3.72 2.81
CA PHE A 179 4.25 -4.71 2.91
C PHE A 179 4.93 -5.05 1.58
N GLU A 180 4.36 -4.63 0.45
CA GLU A 180 4.94 -4.85 -0.87
C GLU A 180 5.13 -3.54 -1.63
N TRP A 181 6.34 -3.32 -2.16
CA TRP A 181 6.67 -2.20 -3.03
C TRP A 181 6.98 -2.71 -4.43
N VAL A 182 6.20 -2.26 -5.42
CA VAL A 182 6.34 -2.69 -6.80
C VAL A 182 6.92 -1.56 -7.65
N ARG A 183 7.96 -1.88 -8.43
CA ARG A 183 8.53 -1.03 -9.48
C ARG A 183 8.28 -1.68 -10.84
N VAL A 184 7.61 -0.95 -11.72
CA VAL A 184 7.26 -1.40 -13.07
C VAL A 184 8.18 -0.76 -14.10
N SER A 185 8.86 -1.58 -14.90
CA SER A 185 9.77 -1.12 -15.94
C SER A 185 9.34 -1.64 -17.32
N THR A 186 9.22 -0.71 -18.27
CA THR A 186 8.95 -0.97 -19.69
C THR A 186 10.21 -0.82 -20.54
N ILE A 187 11.40 -0.90 -19.95
CA ILE A 187 12.68 -0.86 -20.68
C ILE A 187 12.77 -2.10 -21.60
N SER A 188 13.21 -1.89 -22.84
CA SER A 188 13.40 -2.98 -23.80
C SER A 188 14.77 -3.64 -23.68
N GLU A 189 14.89 -4.90 -24.10
CA GLU A 189 16.17 -5.62 -24.20
C GLU A 189 17.25 -4.79 -24.92
N LYS A 190 16.90 -4.20 -26.08
CA LYS A 190 17.84 -3.37 -26.88
C LYS A 190 18.36 -2.17 -26.10
N ARG A 191 17.49 -1.53 -25.32
CA ARG A 191 17.88 -0.37 -24.51
C ARG A 191 18.82 -0.80 -23.38
N LEU A 192 18.53 -1.92 -22.73
CA LEU A 192 19.36 -2.47 -21.67
C LEU A 192 20.76 -2.85 -22.17
N ILE A 193 20.85 -3.49 -23.34
CA ILE A 193 22.13 -3.85 -23.98
C ILE A 193 22.93 -2.59 -24.34
N PHE A 194 22.27 -1.55 -24.85
CA PHE A 194 22.93 -0.27 -25.13
C PHE A 194 23.47 0.39 -23.86
N ASP A 195 22.69 0.39 -22.77
CA ASP A 195 23.12 0.94 -21.50
C ASP A 195 24.30 0.13 -20.91
N LEU A 196 24.32 -1.19 -21.10
CA LEU A 196 25.47 -2.05 -20.75
C LEU A 196 26.72 -1.72 -21.59
N ALA A 197 26.58 -1.55 -22.90
CA ALA A 197 27.69 -1.18 -23.77
C ALA A 197 28.27 0.19 -23.41
N LYS A 198 27.42 1.14 -22.99
CA LYS A 198 27.85 2.48 -22.54
C LYS A 198 28.74 2.43 -21.29
N LEU A 199 28.54 1.43 -20.43
CA LEU A 199 29.34 1.20 -19.22
C LEU A 199 30.66 0.49 -19.52
N GLY A 200 31.09 0.43 -20.78
CA GLY A 200 32.37 -0.14 -21.16
C GLY A 200 32.37 -1.66 -21.20
N TRP A 201 31.20 -2.30 -21.26
CA TRP A 201 31.14 -3.74 -21.45
C TRP A 201 31.55 -4.12 -22.87
N GLN A 202 32.84 -4.40 -23.03
CA GLN A 202 33.41 -5.04 -24.21
C GLN A 202 33.30 -6.55 -24.00
N ASN A 203 32.69 -7.21 -24.99
CA ASN A 203 32.54 -8.64 -25.03
C ASN A 203 33.91 -9.25 -25.37
N ASP A 204 34.81 -9.34 -24.40
CA ASP A 204 36.07 -10.09 -24.55
C ASP A 204 35.71 -11.58 -24.49
N SER A 205 35.24 -12.06 -25.63
CA SER A 205 35.18 -13.48 -25.96
C SER A 205 36.17 -13.65 -27.10
N ASP A 206 37.44 -13.88 -26.74
CA ASP A 206 38.46 -14.64 -27.48
C ASP A 206 39.80 -14.48 -26.72
N ASP A 207 40.15 -15.47 -25.89
CA ASP A 207 41.35 -16.30 -26.06
C ASP A 207 41.64 -17.15 -24.81
N GLU A 208 42.02 -18.40 -25.09
CA GLU A 208 42.38 -19.47 -24.17
C GLU A 208 43.77 -19.24 -23.53
N ASP A 209 43.94 -19.91 -22.39
CA ASP A 209 45.19 -20.38 -21.76
C ASP A 209 45.92 -19.54 -20.68
N ASP A 210 46.03 -20.24 -19.54
CA ASP A 210 47.11 -20.35 -18.56
C ASP A 210 47.27 -19.37 -17.37
N ASP A 211 47.09 -20.03 -16.22
CA ASP A 211 47.93 -20.05 -15.02
C ASP A 211 47.50 -19.26 -13.76
N GLU A 212 47.17 -20.08 -12.76
CA GLU A 212 47.45 -20.02 -11.32
C GLU A 212 48.16 -18.76 -10.80
N ASP A 213 47.52 -17.99 -9.91
CA ASP A 213 47.94 -17.93 -8.49
C ASP A 213 46.94 -17.12 -7.62
N MET A 214 46.95 -17.47 -6.35
CA MET A 214 46.02 -17.17 -5.26
C MET A 214 46.02 -15.71 -4.78
N SER A 215 44.85 -15.21 -4.35
CA SER A 215 44.72 -14.58 -3.03
C SER A 215 43.27 -14.52 -2.56
N ASP A 216 43.02 -15.01 -1.35
CA ASP A 216 41.79 -14.85 -0.58
C ASP A 216 41.24 -13.42 -0.67
N ALA A 217 40.13 -13.25 -1.38
CA ALA A 217 39.36 -12.02 -1.37
C ALA A 217 38.66 -11.91 -0.01
N GLN A 218 39.10 -10.94 0.78
CA GLN A 218 38.38 -10.42 1.95
C GLN A 218 36.92 -10.14 1.57
N ASP A 219 36.00 -10.37 2.50
CA ASP A 219 34.60 -9.95 2.40
C ASP A 219 34.51 -8.50 1.89
N ASP A 220 34.26 -8.34 0.59
CA ASP A 220 34.07 -7.03 -0.04
C ASP A 220 32.80 -6.42 0.55
N ASP A 221 32.96 -5.22 1.11
CA ASP A 221 31.87 -4.40 1.63
C ASP A 221 31.06 -3.82 0.44
N TRP A 222 30.18 -4.66 -0.12
CA TRP A 222 29.27 -4.34 -1.25
C TRP A 222 28.36 -3.12 -1.00
N GLU A 223 28.38 -2.51 0.20
CA GLU A 223 27.56 -1.36 0.53
C GLU A 223 28.13 -0.03 0.01
N ASN A 224 29.43 0.03 -0.33
CA ASN A 224 30.11 1.28 -0.69
C ASN A 224 30.69 1.34 -2.12
N ASP A 225 30.48 0.28 -2.90
CA ASP A 225 31.05 0.19 -4.25
C ASP A 225 30.35 1.14 -5.23
N ASP A 226 31.20 1.93 -5.91
CA ASP A 226 30.88 3.06 -6.79
C ASP A 226 29.62 2.80 -7.62
N ASP A 227 28.56 3.55 -7.33
CA ASP A 227 27.30 3.51 -8.09
C ASP A 227 27.53 3.98 -9.55
N GLU A 228 28.73 4.38 -9.98
CA GLU A 228 29.01 4.90 -11.32
C GLU A 228 28.98 3.82 -12.42
N ASP A 229 29.45 2.60 -12.15
CA ASP A 229 29.65 1.53 -13.16
C ASP A 229 28.45 0.58 -13.36
N GLN A 230 27.29 0.89 -12.77
CA GLN A 230 26.11 0.02 -12.83
C GLN A 230 25.05 0.50 -13.81
N VAL A 231 24.23 -0.43 -14.29
CA VAL A 231 23.03 -0.10 -15.08
C VAL A 231 22.01 0.58 -14.17
N ASP A 232 21.33 1.62 -14.69
CA ASP A 232 20.30 2.39 -13.97
C ASP A 232 19.24 1.51 -13.27
N ILE A 233 18.88 0.36 -13.85
CA ILE A 233 17.89 -0.55 -13.26
C ILE A 233 18.41 -1.25 -11.99
N VAL A 234 19.71 -1.55 -11.94
CA VAL A 234 20.39 -2.13 -10.76
C VAL A 234 20.54 -1.06 -9.69
N LYS A 235 20.96 0.16 -10.07
CA LYS A 235 20.99 1.32 -9.15
C LYS A 235 19.61 1.54 -8.52
N SER A 236 18.55 1.53 -9.33
CA SER A 236 17.19 1.66 -8.84
C SER A 236 16.79 0.52 -7.89
N ALA A 237 17.22 -0.72 -8.12
CA ALA A 237 16.95 -1.84 -7.21
C ALA A 237 17.65 -1.68 -5.86
N ARG A 238 18.91 -1.22 -5.88
CA ARG A 238 19.71 -0.92 -4.68
C ARG A 238 19.11 0.24 -3.89
N GLU A 239 18.82 1.37 -4.54
CA GLU A 239 18.17 2.52 -3.92
C GLU A 239 16.82 2.17 -3.29
N LEU A 240 16.02 1.36 -3.99
CA LEU A 240 14.71 0.92 -3.51
C LEU A 240 14.85 -0.04 -2.33
N GLY A 241 15.83 -0.95 -2.35
CA GLY A 241 16.16 -1.81 -1.22
C GLY A 241 16.62 -1.02 0.01
N ARG A 242 17.51 -0.02 -0.17
CA ARG A 242 17.93 0.90 0.90
C ARG A 242 16.74 1.69 1.46
N ALA A 243 15.89 2.22 0.58
CA ALA A 243 14.68 2.94 1.00
C ALA A 243 13.68 2.04 1.72
N ALA A 244 13.51 0.79 1.31
CA ALA A 244 12.65 -0.18 2.00
C ALA A 244 13.17 -0.45 3.42
N ARG A 245 14.49 -0.69 3.58
CA ARG A 245 15.12 -0.85 4.91
C ARG A 245 14.97 0.37 5.81
N ALA A 246 15.03 1.57 5.26
CA ALA A 246 14.83 2.82 6.01
C ALA A 246 13.36 3.07 6.42
N ASN A 247 12.40 2.43 5.76
CA ASN A 247 10.97 2.63 5.97
C ASN A 247 10.25 1.32 6.34
N PRO A 248 10.58 0.71 7.49
CA PRO A 248 9.94 -0.53 7.92
C PRO A 248 8.45 -0.30 8.24
N ILE A 249 7.66 -1.33 7.97
CA ILE A 249 6.23 -1.41 8.25
C ILE A 249 6.04 -2.58 9.21
N ARG A 250 5.54 -2.27 10.41
CA ARG A 250 5.44 -3.22 11.53
C ARG A 250 6.77 -3.97 11.80
N GLY A 251 7.87 -3.24 11.74
CA GLY A 251 9.21 -3.73 12.11
C GLY A 251 9.97 -4.43 11.00
N ARG A 252 9.37 -4.60 9.83
CA ARG A 252 10.01 -5.27 8.68
C ARG A 252 10.11 -4.36 7.48
N PRO A 253 11.21 -4.42 6.71
CA PRO A 253 11.26 -3.74 5.43
C PRO A 253 10.20 -4.32 4.48
N PRO A 254 9.51 -3.48 3.70
CA PRO A 254 8.60 -3.97 2.67
C PRO A 254 9.36 -4.76 1.60
N GLN A 255 8.73 -5.83 1.11
CA GLN A 255 9.28 -6.65 0.04
C GLN A 255 9.30 -5.85 -1.26
N VAL A 256 10.48 -5.71 -1.84
CA VAL A 256 10.66 -5.03 -3.13
C VAL A 256 10.46 -6.02 -4.26
N ARG A 257 9.58 -5.67 -5.22
CA ARG A 257 9.32 -6.44 -6.43
C ARG A 257 9.47 -5.58 -7.70
N PHE A 258 10.22 -6.07 -8.67
CA PHE A 258 10.38 -5.49 -9.99
C PHE A 258 9.55 -6.27 -11.02
N VAL A 259 8.78 -5.56 -11.84
CA VAL A 259 8.00 -6.13 -12.95
C VAL A 259 8.58 -5.58 -14.26
N LEU A 260 9.26 -6.44 -15.01
CA LEU A 260 9.95 -6.11 -16.25
C LEU A 260 9.12 -6.59 -17.45
N THR A 261 8.29 -5.72 -18.02
CA THR A 261 7.26 -6.16 -18.98
C THR A 261 7.78 -6.47 -20.38
N ARG A 262 9.03 -6.10 -20.69
CA ARG A 262 9.63 -6.25 -22.03
C ARG A 262 10.98 -6.96 -22.03
N ILE A 263 11.35 -7.58 -20.92
CA ILE A 263 12.61 -8.30 -20.75
C ILE A 263 12.28 -9.73 -20.35
N PRO A 264 12.48 -10.73 -21.23
CA PRO A 264 12.35 -12.15 -20.89
C PRO A 264 13.62 -12.65 -20.19
N ALA A 265 13.46 -13.56 -19.23
CA ALA A 265 14.58 -14.26 -18.59
C ALA A 265 15.11 -15.38 -19.51
N GLY A 266 16.41 -15.65 -19.46
CA GLY A 266 17.05 -16.81 -20.11
C GLY A 266 17.33 -16.64 -21.60
N LYS A 267 17.15 -15.44 -22.16
CA LYS A 267 17.34 -15.18 -23.60
C LYS A 267 18.73 -14.69 -23.96
N ALA A 268 19.35 -13.89 -23.08
CA ALA A 268 20.67 -13.32 -23.28
C ALA A 268 21.42 -13.37 -21.95
N ARG A 269 22.58 -14.05 -21.93
CA ARG A 269 23.43 -14.23 -20.75
C ARG A 269 23.74 -12.89 -20.09
N GLU A 270 23.88 -11.88 -20.93
CA GLU A 270 24.16 -10.52 -20.59
C GLU A 270 23.09 -9.90 -19.69
N ILE A 271 21.84 -10.02 -20.14
CA ILE A 271 20.66 -9.53 -19.43
C ILE A 271 20.46 -10.35 -18.16
N ASP A 272 20.67 -11.66 -18.22
CA ASP A 272 20.51 -12.55 -17.07
C ASP A 272 21.51 -12.21 -15.95
N THR A 273 22.71 -11.77 -16.29
CA THR A 273 23.69 -11.27 -15.32
C THR A 273 23.17 -10.01 -14.60
N VAL A 274 22.54 -9.09 -15.34
CA VAL A 274 21.90 -7.90 -14.74
C VAL A 274 20.73 -8.30 -13.85
N LEU A 275 19.90 -9.24 -14.28
CA LEU A 275 18.78 -9.76 -13.48
C LEU A 275 19.26 -10.43 -12.19
N GLN A 276 20.37 -11.17 -12.24
CA GLN A 276 21.00 -11.73 -11.05
C GLN A 276 21.52 -10.64 -10.11
N LYS A 277 22.20 -9.60 -10.63
CA LYS A 277 22.63 -8.45 -9.81
C LYS A 277 21.44 -7.75 -9.13
N MET A 278 20.29 -7.63 -9.81
CA MET A 278 19.07 -7.12 -9.18
C MET A 278 18.54 -8.04 -8.08
N ARG A 279 18.52 -9.36 -8.32
CA ARG A 279 18.06 -10.33 -7.31
C ARG A 279 18.99 -10.36 -6.08
N ALA A 280 20.28 -10.16 -6.28
CA ALA A 280 21.28 -10.07 -5.21
C ALA A 280 21.01 -8.90 -4.25
N THR A 281 20.27 -7.87 -4.65
CA THR A 281 19.84 -6.79 -3.72
C THR A 281 18.70 -7.20 -2.79
N GLY A 282 18.21 -8.44 -2.87
CA GLY A 282 17.03 -8.94 -2.15
C GLY A 282 15.69 -8.61 -2.84
N ALA A 283 15.72 -8.09 -4.06
CA ALA A 283 14.52 -7.77 -4.82
C ALA A 283 13.98 -9.00 -5.57
N ILE A 284 12.65 -9.17 -5.58
CA ILE A 284 11.99 -10.16 -6.41
C ILE A 284 11.87 -9.59 -7.83
N VAL A 285 12.40 -10.28 -8.84
CA VAL A 285 12.37 -9.81 -10.22
C VAL A 285 11.51 -10.73 -11.07
N GLN A 286 10.42 -10.18 -11.61
CA GLN A 286 9.48 -10.86 -12.50
C GLN A 286 9.66 -10.37 -13.94
N CYS A 287 10.00 -11.30 -14.84
CA CYS A 287 10.32 -11.02 -16.24
C CYS A 287 9.11 -11.24 -17.17
N ALA A 288 9.18 -10.74 -18.40
CA ALA A 288 8.05 -10.70 -19.35
C ALA A 288 7.41 -12.08 -19.61
N ASN A 289 8.22 -13.13 -19.66
CA ASN A 289 7.79 -14.51 -19.86
C ASN A 289 7.20 -15.18 -18.61
N GLU A 290 7.36 -14.57 -17.43
CA GLU A 290 6.86 -15.04 -16.13
C GLU A 290 5.61 -14.27 -15.69
N ILE A 291 5.18 -13.26 -16.45
CA ILE A 291 4.01 -12.45 -16.13
C ILE A 291 2.76 -13.15 -16.69
N PRO A 292 1.83 -13.61 -15.82
CA PRO A 292 0.57 -14.15 -16.29
C PRO A 292 -0.30 -13.05 -16.92
N PRO A 293 -1.26 -13.42 -17.79
CA PRO A 293 -2.19 -12.47 -18.37
C PRO A 293 -2.92 -11.68 -17.28
N ALA A 294 -3.20 -10.40 -17.56
CA ALA A 294 -3.85 -9.53 -16.59
C ALA A 294 -5.29 -10.02 -16.31
N PRO A 295 -5.67 -10.17 -15.03
CA PRO A 295 -7.04 -10.55 -14.68
C PRO A 295 -8.02 -9.41 -14.97
N ALA A 296 -9.30 -9.76 -15.13
CA ALA A 296 -10.36 -8.77 -15.29
C ALA A 296 -10.59 -8.03 -13.96
N LEU A 297 -10.85 -6.72 -14.02
CA LEU A 297 -11.03 -5.90 -12.81
C LEU A 297 -12.15 -6.43 -11.90
N CYS A 298 -13.26 -6.89 -12.46
CA CYS A 298 -14.40 -7.41 -11.69
C CYS A 298 -14.02 -8.55 -10.75
N ASP A 299 -13.08 -9.41 -11.16
CA ASP A 299 -12.69 -10.60 -10.42
C ASP A 299 -11.74 -10.27 -9.27
N VAL A 300 -10.95 -9.20 -9.41
CA VAL A 300 -9.91 -8.83 -8.44
C VAL A 300 -10.26 -7.62 -7.59
N LEU A 301 -11.26 -6.81 -7.98
CA LEU A 301 -11.60 -5.55 -7.34
C LEU A 301 -11.72 -5.65 -5.81
N PRO A 302 -12.41 -6.65 -5.22
CA PRO A 302 -12.51 -6.76 -3.76
C PRO A 302 -11.15 -6.94 -3.08
N ASN A 303 -10.19 -7.61 -3.74
CA ASN A 303 -8.86 -7.87 -3.20
C ASN A 303 -7.90 -6.69 -3.38
N LEU A 304 -8.17 -5.80 -4.35
CA LEU A 304 -7.42 -4.56 -4.52
C LEU A 304 -7.67 -3.56 -3.40
N LEU A 305 -8.85 -3.61 -2.79
CA LEU A 305 -9.23 -2.72 -1.70
C LEU A 305 -8.48 -3.11 -0.42
N VAL A 306 -8.02 -2.09 0.31
CA VAL A 306 -7.47 -2.26 1.67
C VAL A 306 -8.57 -2.83 2.56
N ASP A 307 -8.34 -4.03 3.09
CA ASP A 307 -9.28 -4.73 3.93
C ASP A 307 -8.56 -5.37 5.12
N ARG A 308 -8.58 -4.64 6.23
CA ARG A 308 -7.95 -5.03 7.49
C ARG A 308 -8.69 -6.13 8.22
N SER A 309 -9.86 -6.56 7.73
CA SER A 309 -10.60 -7.69 8.28
C SER A 309 -10.08 -9.04 7.78
N ARG A 310 -9.36 -9.07 6.64
CA ARG A 310 -8.85 -10.30 6.02
C ARG A 310 -7.74 -10.99 6.80
N SER A 311 -7.04 -10.25 7.64
CA SER A 311 -5.93 -10.75 8.46
C SER A 311 -6.31 -10.91 9.93
N LEU A 312 -7.61 -10.86 10.27
CA LEU A 312 -8.07 -11.14 11.63
C LEU A 312 -7.81 -12.61 11.98
N SER A 313 -7.48 -12.84 13.24
CA SER A 313 -7.29 -14.18 13.80
C SER A 313 -8.63 -14.80 14.18
N ASP A 314 -8.74 -16.12 14.11
CA ASP A 314 -9.95 -16.89 14.47
C ASP A 314 -10.53 -16.53 15.85
N THR A 315 -9.63 -16.21 16.79
CA THR A 315 -9.97 -15.63 18.09
C THR A 315 -9.46 -14.20 18.18
N LEU A 316 -10.31 -13.28 18.64
CA LEU A 316 -10.00 -11.86 18.79
C LEU A 316 -9.74 -11.52 20.26
N ASN A 317 -8.66 -10.77 20.51
CA ASN A 317 -8.38 -10.17 21.80
C ASN A 317 -9.02 -8.77 21.87
N ILE A 318 -9.92 -8.56 22.81
CA ILE A 318 -10.74 -7.34 22.89
C ILE A 318 -10.19 -6.39 23.96
N ASP A 319 -9.73 -5.22 23.53
CA ASP A 319 -9.30 -4.14 24.44
C ASP A 319 -10.49 -3.57 25.24
N CYS A 320 -10.19 -3.04 26.42
CA CYS A 320 -11.15 -2.35 27.29
C CYS A 320 -11.90 -1.24 26.54
N THR A 321 -11.26 -0.53 25.61
CA THR A 321 -11.95 0.51 24.83
C THR A 321 -13.04 -0.03 23.91
N ILE A 322 -12.86 -1.24 23.37
CA ILE A 322 -13.86 -1.93 22.55
C ILE A 322 -14.93 -2.56 23.42
N LEU A 323 -14.57 -3.12 24.57
CA LEU A 323 -15.56 -3.59 25.56
C LEU A 323 -16.55 -2.48 25.93
N LEU A 324 -16.05 -1.27 26.23
CA LEU A 324 -16.88 -0.10 26.51
C LEU A 324 -17.73 0.32 25.31
N ALA A 325 -17.18 0.23 24.09
CA ALA A 325 -17.92 0.54 22.89
C ALA A 325 -19.05 -0.45 22.60
N LEU A 326 -18.85 -1.74 22.92
CA LEU A 326 -19.87 -2.78 22.77
C LEU A 326 -21.01 -2.63 23.77
N ILE A 327 -20.79 -2.06 24.96
CA ILE A 327 -21.86 -1.93 25.96
C ILE A 327 -22.51 -0.54 26.00
N SER A 328 -21.87 0.48 25.43
CA SER A 328 -22.33 1.87 25.48
C SER A 328 -23.74 2.03 24.92
N ASP A 329 -24.59 2.80 25.62
CA ASP A 329 -25.93 3.14 25.12
C ASP A 329 -25.87 3.84 23.75
N ILE A 330 -24.83 4.66 23.53
CA ILE A 330 -24.63 5.39 22.28
C ILE A 330 -24.56 4.42 21.09
N SER A 331 -23.90 3.28 21.25
CA SER A 331 -23.70 2.32 20.16
C SER A 331 -24.93 1.47 19.84
N HIS A 332 -25.96 1.45 20.70
CA HIS A 332 -27.10 0.54 20.60
C HIS A 332 -28.41 1.20 20.19
N ARG A 333 -28.54 2.50 20.45
CA ARG A 333 -29.79 3.26 20.26
C ARG A 333 -29.55 4.76 20.15
N PRO A 334 -30.43 5.51 19.49
CA PRO A 334 -30.42 6.97 19.51
C PRO A 334 -30.47 7.50 20.94
N CYS A 335 -29.51 8.36 21.27
CA CYS A 335 -29.41 8.97 22.60
C CYS A 335 -29.64 10.49 22.47
N PRO A 336 -30.43 11.12 23.36
CA PRO A 336 -30.60 12.56 23.32
C PRO A 336 -29.32 13.28 23.73
N VAL A 337 -28.97 14.37 23.04
CA VAL A 337 -27.84 15.24 23.43
C VAL A 337 -28.29 16.14 24.58
N LEU A 338 -27.76 15.91 25.79
CA LEU A 338 -28.05 16.72 26.98
C LEU A 338 -26.91 17.70 27.29
N ASP A 339 -27.25 18.88 27.81
CA ASP A 339 -26.27 19.97 28.04
C ASP A 339 -25.22 19.66 29.10
N TRP A 340 -25.56 18.80 30.06
CA TRP A 340 -24.67 18.39 31.14
C TRP A 340 -23.72 17.25 30.73
N TYR A 341 -23.89 16.67 29.53
CA TYR A 341 -22.94 15.70 29.02
C TYR A 341 -21.60 16.37 28.68
N PRO A 342 -20.47 15.68 28.95
CA PRO A 342 -19.16 16.09 28.46
C PRO A 342 -19.20 16.38 26.95
N LYS A 343 -18.34 17.29 26.49
CA LYS A 343 -18.28 17.67 25.07
C LYS A 343 -18.04 16.44 24.18
N GLU A 344 -17.19 15.53 24.64
CA GLU A 344 -16.82 14.29 23.97
C GLU A 344 -18.03 13.37 23.75
N VAL A 345 -18.85 13.19 24.79
CA VAL A 345 -20.09 12.38 24.71
C VAL A 345 -21.08 13.01 23.73
N ARG A 346 -21.26 14.34 23.79
CA ARG A 346 -22.14 15.06 22.85
C ARG A 346 -21.68 14.94 21.40
N THR A 347 -20.37 14.97 21.17
CA THR A 347 -19.79 14.75 19.84
C THR A 347 -20.04 13.32 19.37
N GLN A 348 -19.79 12.31 20.22
CA GLN A 348 -20.00 10.90 19.88
C GLN A 348 -21.47 10.59 19.53
N ILE A 349 -22.44 11.17 20.25
CA ILE A 349 -23.86 11.02 19.94
C ILE A 349 -24.18 11.57 18.54
N LYS A 350 -23.68 12.77 18.21
CA LYS A 350 -23.89 13.38 16.89
C LYS A 350 -23.18 12.61 15.77
N GLU A 351 -22.02 12.05 16.04
CA GLU A 351 -21.30 11.20 15.08
C GLU A 351 -22.07 9.90 14.81
N GLU A 352 -22.64 9.29 15.85
CA GLU A 352 -23.46 8.08 15.75
C GLU A 352 -24.76 8.30 14.96
N GLU A 353 -25.30 9.52 14.91
CA GLU A 353 -26.43 9.85 14.03
C GLU A 353 -26.07 9.71 12.55
N ASN A 354 -24.82 10.01 12.17
CA ASN A 354 -24.34 9.94 10.80
C ASN A 354 -23.85 8.53 10.42
N GLU A 355 -23.14 7.86 11.34
CA GLU A 355 -22.54 6.56 11.10
C GLU A 355 -22.61 5.69 12.37
N LYS A 356 -23.34 4.57 12.25
CA LYS A 356 -23.59 3.65 13.38
C LYS A 356 -22.39 2.74 13.63
N LEU A 357 -21.81 2.78 14.83
CA LEU A 357 -20.55 2.11 15.13
C LEU A 357 -20.63 0.58 15.04
N LEU A 358 -21.67 -0.01 15.66
CA LEU A 358 -21.82 -1.47 15.71
C LEU A 358 -22.00 -2.07 14.31
N PRO A 359 -23.04 -1.72 13.54
CA PRO A 359 -23.29 -2.37 12.26
C PRO A 359 -22.24 -1.99 11.18
N THR A 360 -21.59 -0.83 11.29
CA THR A 360 -20.65 -0.37 10.26
C THR A 360 -19.22 -0.86 10.48
N HIS A 361 -18.77 -0.96 11.74
CA HIS A 361 -17.36 -1.25 12.03
C HIS A 361 -17.16 -2.47 12.92
N LEU A 362 -17.83 -2.54 14.08
CA LEU A 362 -17.53 -3.58 15.07
C LEU A 362 -18.13 -4.94 14.72
N TYR A 363 -19.40 -5.01 14.33
CA TYR A 363 -20.04 -6.27 13.95
C TYR A 363 -19.44 -6.90 12.69
N PRO A 364 -19.09 -6.14 11.63
CA PRO A 364 -18.36 -6.72 10.50
C PRO A 364 -16.98 -7.26 10.87
N ALA A 365 -16.25 -6.59 11.79
CA ALA A 365 -14.93 -7.05 12.23
C ALA A 365 -15.02 -8.27 13.16
N ILE A 366 -15.99 -8.27 14.09
CA ILE A 366 -16.18 -9.37 15.04
C ILE A 366 -16.78 -10.59 14.34
N GLY A 367 -17.82 -10.42 13.52
CA GLY A 367 -18.47 -11.50 12.78
C GLY A 367 -18.78 -12.71 13.68
N SER A 368 -18.27 -13.87 13.26
CA SER A 368 -18.39 -15.15 13.96
C SER A 368 -17.15 -15.53 14.79
N HIS A 369 -16.15 -14.65 14.89
CA HIS A 369 -14.91 -14.93 15.61
C HIS A 369 -15.17 -15.16 17.11
N ALA A 370 -14.40 -16.07 17.70
CA ALA A 370 -14.38 -16.22 19.15
C ALA A 370 -13.72 -14.97 19.77
N MET A 371 -14.15 -14.58 20.97
CA MET A 371 -13.62 -13.37 21.62
C MET A 371 -13.07 -13.70 23.00
N VAL A 372 -11.91 -13.12 23.31
CA VAL A 372 -11.28 -13.14 24.62
C VAL A 372 -10.93 -11.73 25.07
N CYS A 373 -10.85 -11.49 26.37
CA CYS A 373 -10.24 -10.28 26.92
C CYS A 373 -9.44 -10.63 28.18
N THR A 374 -8.43 -9.83 28.50
CA THR A 374 -7.64 -10.07 29.71
C THR A 374 -8.42 -9.70 30.96
N GLN A 375 -8.08 -10.32 32.10
CA GLN A 375 -8.70 -10.03 33.39
C GLN A 375 -8.61 -8.53 33.74
N GLU A 376 -7.47 -7.89 33.46
CA GLU A 376 -7.28 -6.46 33.69
C GLU A 376 -8.22 -5.60 32.84
N ALA A 377 -8.51 -6.01 31.60
CA ALA A 377 -9.48 -5.32 30.75
C ALA A 377 -10.91 -5.48 31.28
N ALA A 378 -11.27 -6.68 31.72
CA ALA A 378 -12.57 -6.96 32.34
C ALA A 378 -12.75 -6.19 33.65
N ASP A 379 -11.74 -6.19 34.52
CA ASP A 379 -11.75 -5.48 35.81
C ASP A 379 -11.85 -3.97 35.60
N GLN A 380 -11.09 -3.43 34.65
CA GLN A 380 -11.16 -2.01 34.31
C GLN A 380 -12.53 -1.64 33.73
N MET A 381 -13.10 -2.47 32.85
CA MET A 381 -14.46 -2.27 32.35
C MET A 381 -15.46 -2.27 33.50
N ASN A 382 -15.41 -3.26 34.39
CA ASN A 382 -16.30 -3.39 35.54
C ASN A 382 -16.20 -2.19 36.50
N LEU A 383 -14.99 -1.70 36.75
CA LEU A 383 -14.77 -0.47 37.53
C LEU A 383 -15.48 0.75 36.91
N ILE A 384 -15.33 0.93 35.60
CA ILE A 384 -15.94 2.03 34.86
C ILE A 384 -17.47 1.89 34.87
N VAL A 385 -17.97 0.68 34.62
CA VAL A 385 -19.40 0.37 34.59
C VAL A 385 -20.05 0.63 35.95
N ASN A 386 -19.45 0.15 37.03
CA ASN A 386 -19.96 0.36 38.39
C ASN A 386 -19.96 1.83 38.82
N THR A 387 -19.12 2.67 38.20
CA THR A 387 -19.01 4.09 38.53
C THR A 387 -19.94 4.97 37.71
N LEU A 388 -20.10 4.67 36.41
CA LEU A 388 -20.70 5.59 35.44
C LEU A 388 -21.93 5.05 34.71
N ALA A 389 -22.04 3.73 34.52
CA ALA A 389 -22.97 3.15 33.55
C ALA A 389 -24.45 3.35 33.91
N THR A 390 -25.28 3.46 32.87
CA THR A 390 -26.74 3.32 32.98
C THR A 390 -27.15 1.89 33.36
N ASP A 391 -28.41 1.69 33.74
CA ASP A 391 -28.90 0.34 34.07
C ASP A 391 -28.82 -0.60 32.85
N ALA A 392 -29.10 -0.08 31.66
CA ALA A 392 -29.01 -0.85 30.42
C ALA A 392 -27.56 -1.23 30.07
N GLU A 393 -26.62 -0.30 30.24
CA GLU A 393 -25.19 -0.55 30.05
C GLU A 393 -24.65 -1.59 31.05
N HIS A 394 -25.16 -1.59 32.29
CA HIS A 394 -24.82 -2.59 33.32
C HIS A 394 -25.32 -3.99 32.93
N VAL A 395 -26.56 -4.10 32.47
CA VAL A 395 -27.12 -5.37 31.97
C VAL A 395 -26.31 -5.89 30.76
N ARG A 396 -25.95 -5.01 29.81
CA ARG A 396 -25.10 -5.39 28.67
C ARG A 396 -23.73 -5.86 29.13
N ALA A 397 -23.07 -5.19 30.09
CA ALA A 397 -21.79 -5.64 30.63
C ALA A 397 -21.86 -7.06 31.22
N ASN A 398 -22.91 -7.35 31.99
CA ASN A 398 -23.12 -8.68 32.58
C ASN A 398 -23.35 -9.76 31.51
N LEU A 399 -24.13 -9.47 30.46
CA LEU A 399 -24.32 -10.38 29.34
C LEU A 399 -23.04 -10.59 28.53
N LEU A 400 -22.28 -9.52 28.29
CA LEU A 400 -21.06 -9.54 27.48
C LEU A 400 -20.00 -10.48 28.07
N LEU A 401 -19.82 -10.45 29.40
CA LEU A 401 -18.83 -11.29 30.09
C LEU A 401 -19.42 -12.53 30.77
N GLY A 402 -20.74 -12.77 30.67
CA GLY A 402 -21.41 -13.88 31.35
C GLY A 402 -21.26 -13.83 32.87
N GLN A 403 -21.34 -12.62 33.45
CA GLN A 403 -21.09 -12.38 34.87
C GLN A 403 -22.39 -12.24 35.69
N ASN A 404 -22.26 -12.34 37.01
CA ASN A 404 -23.36 -12.21 37.98
C ASN A 404 -24.50 -13.21 37.67
N ASP A 405 -25.73 -12.72 37.50
CA ASP A 405 -26.92 -13.53 37.22
C ASP A 405 -26.84 -14.31 35.90
N GLN A 406 -25.81 -14.06 35.07
CA GLN A 406 -25.62 -14.66 33.75
C GLN A 406 -24.59 -15.81 33.73
N GLN A 407 -23.99 -16.18 34.87
CA GLN A 407 -22.94 -17.22 34.93
C GLN A 407 -23.39 -18.60 34.45
N ASN A 408 -24.68 -18.92 34.60
CA ASN A 408 -25.25 -20.22 34.22
C ASN A 408 -26.04 -20.16 32.91
N SER A 409 -26.12 -18.99 32.26
CA SER A 409 -26.83 -18.81 31.01
C SER A 409 -26.06 -19.48 29.86
N SER A 410 -26.76 -20.17 28.98
CA SER A 410 -26.15 -20.72 27.76
C SER A 410 -25.77 -19.60 26.78
N PRO A 411 -24.78 -19.82 25.90
CA PRO A 411 -24.40 -18.86 24.86
C PRO A 411 -25.57 -18.35 24.01
N SER A 412 -26.53 -19.22 23.67
CA SER A 412 -27.71 -18.83 22.89
C SER A 412 -28.64 -17.89 23.67
N GLU A 413 -28.84 -18.13 24.97
CA GLU A 413 -29.66 -17.27 25.81
C GLU A 413 -29.03 -15.89 25.98
N LEU A 414 -27.70 -15.83 26.16
CA LEU A 414 -26.96 -14.57 26.24
C LEU A 414 -27.10 -13.75 24.95
N THR A 415 -26.89 -14.39 23.80
CA THR A 415 -27.01 -13.73 22.49
C THR A 415 -28.45 -13.26 22.21
N GLN A 416 -29.46 -14.05 22.59
CA GLN A 416 -30.86 -13.65 22.47
C GLN A 416 -31.22 -12.47 23.39
N ALA A 417 -30.73 -12.47 24.62
CA ALA A 417 -30.91 -11.36 25.56
C ALA A 417 -30.20 -10.10 25.06
N TRP A 418 -28.98 -10.23 24.55
CA TRP A 418 -28.22 -9.13 23.94
C TRP A 418 -28.97 -8.49 22.78
N ALA A 419 -29.52 -9.31 21.86
CA ALA A 419 -30.26 -8.82 20.71
C ALA A 419 -31.50 -7.99 21.10
N LYS A 420 -32.14 -8.28 22.23
CA LYS A 420 -33.28 -7.50 22.74
C LYS A 420 -32.89 -6.12 23.29
N LEU A 421 -31.60 -5.90 23.58
CA LEU A 421 -31.07 -4.65 24.15
C LEU A 421 -30.39 -3.75 23.11
N SER A 422 -30.50 -4.09 21.81
CA SER A 422 -29.97 -3.31 20.69
C SER A 422 -31.05 -3.08 19.65
N GLU A 423 -31.04 -1.91 19.00
CA GLU A 423 -31.82 -1.67 17.79
C GLU A 423 -31.14 -2.26 16.54
N HIS A 424 -29.91 -2.75 16.68
CA HIS A 424 -29.11 -3.28 15.60
C HIS A 424 -29.15 -4.82 15.58
N ALA A 425 -29.31 -5.38 14.39
CA ALA A 425 -29.19 -6.82 14.19
C ALA A 425 -27.76 -7.28 14.51
N ILE A 426 -27.66 -8.38 15.26
CA ILE A 426 -26.40 -9.06 15.52
C ILE A 426 -25.91 -9.81 14.26
N PRO A 427 -24.59 -9.93 14.04
CA PRO A 427 -24.07 -10.68 12.92
C PRO A 427 -24.31 -12.19 13.10
N GLU A 428 -24.35 -12.91 11.98
CA GLU A 428 -24.46 -14.37 12.00
C GLU A 428 -23.23 -14.98 12.69
N GLY A 429 -23.47 -15.91 13.61
CA GLY A 429 -22.42 -16.55 14.39
C GLY A 429 -21.84 -15.72 15.54
N PHE A 430 -22.44 -14.57 15.89
CA PHE A 430 -22.01 -13.77 17.04
C PHE A 430 -22.01 -14.58 18.35
N GLN A 431 -20.87 -14.64 19.03
CA GLN A 431 -20.67 -15.49 20.20
C GLN A 431 -20.58 -14.68 21.49
N LEU A 432 -21.34 -15.08 22.50
CA LEU A 432 -21.24 -14.62 23.89
C LEU A 432 -21.16 -15.82 24.84
N PRO A 433 -20.49 -15.70 26.00
CA PRO A 433 -19.80 -14.51 26.50
C PRO A 433 -18.39 -14.33 25.89
N ILE A 434 -17.83 -13.13 26.00
CA ILE A 434 -16.38 -12.91 25.81
C ILE A 434 -15.66 -13.60 26.97
N ARG A 435 -14.74 -14.50 26.66
CA ARG A 435 -14.00 -15.26 27.68
C ARG A 435 -12.92 -14.40 28.32
N VAL A 436 -12.99 -14.26 29.64
CA VAL A 436 -11.96 -13.57 30.42
C VAL A 436 -10.80 -14.52 30.71
N VAL A 437 -9.56 -14.07 30.46
CA VAL A 437 -8.34 -14.87 30.63
C VAL A 437 -7.29 -14.12 31.46
N PRO A 438 -6.48 -14.80 32.28
CA PRO A 438 -5.37 -14.14 32.98
C PRO A 438 -4.29 -13.73 31.97
N SER A 439 -3.73 -12.52 32.11
CA SER A 439 -2.71 -12.02 31.19
C SER A 439 -1.34 -12.68 31.39
N ASN A 440 -1.02 -13.10 32.61
CA ASN A 440 0.27 -13.68 33.01
C ASN A 440 1.49 -12.93 32.42
N ILE A 441 1.53 -11.58 32.56
CA ILE A 441 2.54 -10.72 31.92
C ILE A 441 3.98 -11.25 32.07
N SER A 442 4.36 -11.69 33.27
CA SER A 442 5.72 -12.19 33.53
C SER A 442 6.08 -13.42 32.70
N GLU A 443 5.10 -14.30 32.43
CA GLU A 443 5.30 -15.50 31.61
C GLU A 443 5.31 -15.15 30.12
N ILE A 444 4.37 -14.33 29.66
CA ILE A 444 4.26 -13.97 28.23
C ILE A 444 5.47 -13.16 27.75
N MET A 445 6.07 -12.33 28.62
CA MET A 445 7.25 -11.54 28.27
C MET A 445 8.42 -12.41 27.80
N SER A 446 8.55 -13.64 28.32
CA SER A 446 9.60 -14.59 27.90
C SER A 446 9.41 -15.15 26.49
N ARG A 447 8.19 -15.05 25.93
CA ARG A 447 7.85 -15.50 24.57
C ARG A 447 7.85 -14.37 23.56
N LEU A 448 7.97 -13.13 24.01
CA LEU A 448 7.95 -11.96 23.15
C LEU A 448 9.35 -11.59 22.67
N PRO A 449 9.46 -10.94 21.50
CA PRO A 449 10.70 -10.35 21.03
C PRO A 449 11.35 -9.41 22.05
N PRO A 450 12.68 -9.26 22.06
CA PRO A 450 13.40 -8.35 22.98
C PRO A 450 12.88 -6.90 22.93
N ILE A 451 12.35 -6.47 21.78
CA ILE A 451 11.77 -5.14 21.61
C ILE A 451 10.53 -4.90 22.51
N ALA A 452 9.85 -5.96 22.95
CA ALA A 452 8.69 -5.86 23.83
C ALA A 452 9.04 -5.24 25.20
N GLU A 453 10.27 -5.44 25.70
CA GLU A 453 10.72 -4.82 26.95
C GLU A 453 10.72 -3.29 26.85
N LYS A 454 11.30 -2.75 25.77
CA LYS A 454 11.33 -1.31 25.50
C LYS A 454 9.93 -0.72 25.32
N ILE A 455 9.05 -1.43 24.61
CA ILE A 455 7.65 -1.03 24.48
C ILE A 455 6.97 -1.03 25.86
N GLY A 456 7.30 -2.02 26.69
CA GLY A 456 6.80 -2.15 28.05
C GLY A 456 7.11 -0.91 28.89
N ASP A 457 8.30 -0.34 28.80
CA ASP A 457 8.66 0.83 29.61
C ASP A 457 7.77 2.05 29.36
N GLU A 458 7.14 2.14 28.17
CA GLU A 458 6.27 3.26 27.81
C GLU A 458 4.76 2.99 27.96
N LEU A 459 4.37 1.74 28.27
CA LEU A 459 2.98 1.31 28.40
C LEU A 459 2.56 1.17 29.87
N SER A 460 1.30 1.51 30.16
CA SER A 460 0.69 1.22 31.46
C SER A 460 0.47 -0.27 31.66
N THR A 461 0.35 -0.72 32.91
CA THR A 461 0.09 -2.13 33.27
C THR A 461 -1.10 -2.72 32.51
N LEU A 462 -2.20 -1.97 32.39
CA LEU A 462 -3.38 -2.37 31.62
C LEU A 462 -3.06 -2.58 30.14
N ASN A 463 -2.36 -1.64 29.52
CA ASN A 463 -2.01 -1.74 28.10
C ASN A 463 -1.03 -2.89 27.85
N LYS A 464 -0.07 -3.13 28.76
CA LYS A 464 0.80 -4.31 28.70
C LYS A 464 -0.02 -5.59 28.71
N ALA A 465 -0.91 -5.75 29.70
CA ALA A 465 -1.76 -6.93 29.80
C ALA A 465 -2.48 -7.22 28.48
N ILE A 466 -3.13 -6.21 27.91
CA ILE A 466 -3.94 -6.38 26.70
C ILE A 466 -3.09 -6.62 25.46
N PHE A 467 -2.16 -5.71 25.14
CA PHE A 467 -1.43 -5.76 23.88
C PHE A 467 -0.38 -6.87 23.84
N PHE A 468 0.29 -7.15 24.97
CA PHE A 468 1.30 -8.20 25.02
C PHE A 468 0.67 -9.58 25.05
N TYR A 469 -0.50 -9.75 25.68
CA TYR A 469 -1.25 -11.00 25.61
C TYR A 469 -1.63 -11.31 24.15
N GLY A 470 -2.24 -10.35 23.46
CA GLY A 470 -2.59 -10.52 22.05
C GLY A 470 -1.37 -10.82 21.17
N TRP A 471 -0.25 -10.16 21.42
CA TRP A 471 1.00 -10.42 20.70
C TRP A 471 1.54 -11.83 20.96
N ALA A 472 1.67 -12.24 22.22
CA ALA A 472 2.26 -13.51 22.59
C ALA A 472 1.44 -14.73 22.11
N GLU A 473 0.12 -14.57 22.05
CA GLU A 473 -0.81 -15.60 21.58
C GLU A 473 -1.03 -15.55 20.06
N GLY A 474 -0.40 -14.62 19.34
CA GLY A 474 -0.62 -14.44 17.89
C GLY A 474 -2.05 -14.01 17.53
N LEU A 475 -2.75 -13.36 18.47
CA LEU A 475 -4.12 -12.90 18.29
C LEU A 475 -4.16 -11.45 17.80
N THR A 476 -5.19 -11.15 17.03
CA THR A 476 -5.52 -9.79 16.65
C THR A 476 -6.15 -9.07 17.83
N THR A 477 -5.54 -7.96 18.23
CA THR A 477 -6.08 -7.10 19.28
C THR A 477 -6.93 -6.00 18.67
N LEU A 478 -8.23 -5.99 18.98
CA LEU A 478 -9.17 -4.93 18.59
C LEU A 478 -9.09 -3.81 19.63
N SER A 479 -8.82 -2.57 19.20
CA SER A 479 -8.71 -1.41 20.11
C SER A 479 -9.20 -0.12 19.44
N SER A 480 -9.75 0.82 20.20
CA SER A 480 -9.96 2.21 19.76
C SER A 480 -8.81 3.14 20.19
N ASN A 481 -7.79 2.62 20.88
CA ASN A 481 -6.69 3.41 21.43
C ASN A 481 -5.57 3.65 20.40
N ARG A 482 -5.86 4.55 19.45
CA ARG A 482 -4.94 4.91 18.36
C ARG A 482 -3.58 5.42 18.83
N ALA A 483 -3.53 6.13 19.95
CA ALA A 483 -2.29 6.69 20.46
C ALA A 483 -1.31 5.58 20.86
N ARG A 484 -1.79 4.55 21.57
CA ARG A 484 -0.95 3.44 22.03
C ARG A 484 -0.56 2.50 20.90
N ALA A 485 -1.47 2.19 19.99
CA ALA A 485 -1.10 1.38 18.83
C ALA A 485 -0.04 2.08 17.95
N ARG A 486 -0.14 3.39 17.74
CA ARG A 486 0.91 4.16 17.02
C ARG A 486 2.23 4.18 17.74
N GLN A 487 2.20 4.28 19.07
CA GLN A 487 3.42 4.25 19.88
C GLN A 487 4.12 2.89 19.75
N ILE A 488 3.37 1.79 19.85
CA ILE A 488 3.87 0.42 19.63
C ILE A 488 4.49 0.30 18.23
N GLU A 489 3.73 0.67 17.18
CA GLU A 489 4.22 0.61 15.80
C GLU A 489 5.46 1.49 15.57
N TYR A 490 5.50 2.68 16.18
CA TYR A 490 6.64 3.59 16.07
C TYR A 490 7.92 3.00 16.68
N ILE A 491 7.82 2.46 17.90
CA ILE A 491 8.97 1.84 18.59
C ILE A 491 9.47 0.62 17.79
N ILE A 492 8.56 -0.22 17.31
CA ILE A 492 8.90 -1.38 16.48
C ILE A 492 9.57 -0.95 15.17
N ASN A 493 9.03 0.05 14.47
CA ASN A 493 9.63 0.56 13.23
C ASN A 493 10.93 1.33 13.45
N GLN A 494 11.22 1.76 14.67
CA GLN A 494 12.48 2.44 15.00
C GLN A 494 13.61 1.45 15.30
N HIS A 495 13.30 0.34 15.97
CA HIS A 495 14.29 -0.63 16.40
C HIS A 495 14.38 -1.87 15.51
N GLY A 496 13.36 -2.15 14.70
CA GLY A 496 13.27 -3.35 13.88
C GLY A 496 12.78 -4.57 14.67
N LEU A 497 12.55 -5.64 13.93
CA LEU A 497 12.31 -7.00 14.42
C LEU A 497 13.34 -7.92 13.77
N GLU A 498 13.71 -9.00 14.46
CA GLU A 498 14.62 -10.01 13.91
C GLU A 498 13.90 -10.92 12.89
N ASP A 499 14.69 -11.64 12.10
CA ASP A 499 14.15 -12.57 11.11
C ASP A 499 13.35 -13.69 11.79
N GLY A 500 12.11 -13.90 11.34
CA GLY A 500 11.17 -14.84 11.95
C GLY A 500 10.27 -14.23 13.03
N GLU A 501 10.58 -13.04 13.55
CA GLU A 501 9.74 -12.36 14.55
C GLU A 501 8.60 -11.55 13.92
N ALA A 502 7.38 -11.70 14.43
CA ALA A 502 6.23 -10.89 14.01
C ALA A 502 5.90 -9.84 15.07
N GLY A 503 5.54 -8.63 14.64
CA GLY A 503 4.98 -7.61 15.52
C GLY A 503 3.53 -7.92 15.94
N PRO A 504 2.97 -7.18 16.91
CA PRO A 504 1.60 -7.38 17.35
C PRO A 504 0.62 -7.04 16.22
N HIS A 505 -0.39 -7.88 16.01
CA HIS A 505 -1.45 -7.60 15.06
C HIS A 505 -2.55 -6.76 15.73
N LEU A 506 -2.60 -5.47 15.36
CA LEU A 506 -3.55 -4.50 15.94
C LEU A 506 -4.60 -4.10 14.91
N TRP A 507 -5.87 -4.33 15.23
CA TRP A 507 -7.01 -3.78 14.49
C TRP A 507 -7.57 -2.58 15.23
N LEU A 508 -7.59 -1.43 14.56
CA LEU A 508 -7.98 -0.17 15.18
C LEU A 508 -9.38 0.24 14.74
N CYS A 509 -10.30 0.25 15.69
CA CYS A 509 -11.62 0.82 15.50
C CYS A 509 -11.50 2.33 15.24
N GLY A 510 -12.24 2.81 14.25
CA GLY A 510 -12.23 4.22 13.85
C GLY A 510 -12.66 5.15 14.99
N GLU A 511 -13.55 4.70 15.87
CA GLU A 511 -14.11 5.55 16.91
C GLU A 511 -14.01 4.89 18.29
N SER A 512 -13.83 5.70 19.32
CA SER A 512 -14.07 5.29 20.71
C SER A 512 -15.47 5.69 21.15
N ARG A 513 -15.97 5.04 22.20
CA ARG A 513 -17.27 5.36 22.79
C ARG A 513 -17.14 5.49 24.30
N SER A 514 -17.86 6.46 24.81
CA SER A 514 -18.03 6.69 26.24
C SER A 514 -19.32 6.04 26.72
N LEU A 515 -19.38 5.73 28.01
CA LEU A 515 -20.63 5.39 28.67
C LEU A 515 -21.43 6.66 28.98
N ILE A 516 -22.76 6.54 29.04
CA ILE A 516 -23.63 7.64 29.45
C ILE A 516 -23.67 7.67 30.98
N ALA A 517 -23.11 8.72 31.59
CA ALA A 517 -23.12 8.88 33.04
C ALA A 517 -24.55 9.00 33.57
N LYS A 518 -24.95 8.18 34.55
CA LYS A 518 -26.26 8.30 35.22
C LYS A 518 -26.53 9.69 35.82
N HIS A 519 -25.49 10.35 36.30
CA HIS A 519 -25.57 11.67 36.95
C HIS A 519 -24.47 12.55 36.39
N GLY A 520 -24.80 13.76 35.93
CA GLY A 520 -23.79 14.72 35.50
C GLY A 520 -22.81 14.97 36.64
N ARG A 521 -21.51 15.05 36.33
CA ARG A 521 -20.51 15.60 37.25
C ARG A 521 -20.90 17.05 37.55
N ARG A 522 -21.82 17.27 38.49
CA ARG A 522 -22.02 18.58 39.10
C ARG A 522 -20.71 18.90 39.82
N LYS A 523 -19.98 19.88 39.29
CA LYS A 523 -18.97 20.59 40.08
C LYS A 523 -19.65 21.37 41.18
#